data_AF-X5GJR5-F1
#
_entry.id   AF-X5GJR5-F1
#
_cell.length_a   1.000
_cell.length_b   1.000
_cell.length_c   1.000
_cell.angle_alpha   90.00
_cell.angle_beta   90.00
_cell.angle_gamma   90.00
#
_symmetry.space_group_name_H-M   'P 1'
#
loop_
_entity.id
_entity.type
_entity.pdbx_description
1 polymer ?
#
loop_
_entity_poly.entity_id
_entity_poly.type
_entity_poly.pdbx_seq_one_letter_code
_entity_poly.pdbx_strand_id
1 'polypeptide(L)'
;MPSFKSLIIRTTGLVIGSLLLIFSINMLMQRCNKKGNCISISIILLLSVGITAFFKIYGNNENSLTFIKIKICAMLLASALVMFCIANLVLRKKGKCHSKFREQNKKIYSLRIDITNLEIQLNIMKREIEWYFSDLCSDTKICIDIKQEYLLPTDKAYYDIDFLCKITKFIIFGIALLIFLYQSFYSSLNEKFGSTELFMYYTLVSLFFFTFIVDQSTVYYIKENYKPIEEGDKNIINTLSAELKTKKKLYDILLKDISKYNRIAVKKWQNVNHLRTLEDSRDKILNILDRI
;
A
#
# COMPACT_ATOMS: atom_id res chain seq x y z
N MET A 1 7.13 -48.51 37.39
CA MET A 1 7.14 -48.80 35.93
C MET A 1 6.03 -47.99 35.26
N PRO A 2 6.31 -47.21 34.19
CA PRO A 2 5.24 -46.59 33.42
C PRO A 2 4.35 -47.69 32.81
N SER A 3 3.03 -47.54 32.91
CA SER A 3 2.09 -48.57 32.44
C SER A 3 2.19 -48.76 30.92
N PHE A 4 2.00 -49.99 30.44
CA PHE A 4 2.05 -50.33 29.01
C PHE A 4 1.11 -49.44 28.15
N LYS A 5 -0.04 -49.03 28.72
CA LYS A 5 -0.96 -48.04 28.15
C LYS A 5 -0.31 -46.66 27.93
N SER A 6 0.46 -46.17 28.90
CA SER A 6 1.19 -44.90 28.79
C SER A 6 2.25 -44.97 27.68
N LEU A 7 2.92 -46.11 27.53
CA LEU A 7 3.92 -46.32 26.48
C LEU A 7 3.28 -46.29 25.09
N ILE A 8 2.15 -47.00 24.90
CA ILE A 8 1.40 -47.05 23.63
C ILE A 8 0.87 -45.67 23.23
N ILE A 9 0.30 -44.90 24.16
CA ILE A 9 -0.20 -43.54 23.88
C ILE A 9 0.96 -42.63 23.44
N ARG A 10 2.13 -42.76 24.08
CA ARG A 10 3.34 -42.01 23.72
C ARG A 10 3.81 -42.36 22.31
N THR A 11 4.08 -43.63 22.02
CA THR A 11 4.53 -44.05 20.67
C THR A 11 3.52 -43.70 19.59
N THR A 12 2.22 -43.83 19.86
CA THR A 12 1.16 -43.43 18.92
C THR A 12 1.18 -41.93 18.67
N GLY A 13 1.35 -41.10 19.71
CA GLY A 13 1.51 -39.66 19.57
C GLY A 13 2.75 -39.25 18.78
N LEU A 14 3.87 -39.97 18.94
CA LEU A 14 5.11 -39.72 18.19
C LEU A 14 4.97 -40.12 16.72
N VAL A 15 4.36 -41.28 16.43
CA VAL A 15 4.10 -41.73 15.06
C VAL A 15 3.15 -40.76 14.35
N ILE A 16 2.04 -40.39 14.99
CA ILE A 16 1.07 -39.45 14.42
C ILE A 16 1.70 -38.05 14.25
N GLY A 17 2.41 -37.54 15.26
CA GLY A 17 3.08 -36.23 15.19
C GLY A 17 4.16 -36.19 14.11
N SER A 18 4.96 -37.25 13.98
CA SER A 18 5.98 -37.37 12.94
C SER A 18 5.37 -37.49 11.54
N LEU A 19 4.29 -38.26 11.39
CA LEU A 19 3.54 -38.35 10.13
C LEU A 19 2.94 -37.01 9.72
N LEU A 20 2.37 -36.25 10.67
CA LEU A 20 1.85 -34.91 10.43
C LEU A 20 2.95 -33.93 10.03
N LEU A 21 4.13 -34.01 10.66
CA LEU A 21 5.30 -33.20 10.29
C LEU A 21 5.83 -33.55 8.90
N ILE A 22 5.99 -34.84 8.60
CA ILE A 22 6.44 -35.33 7.29
C ILE A 22 5.44 -34.89 6.21
N PHE A 23 4.15 -35.10 6.43
CA PHE A 23 3.10 -34.67 5.49
C PHE A 23 3.11 -33.15 5.27
N SER A 24 3.28 -32.39 6.34
CA SER A 24 3.37 -30.92 6.29
C SER A 24 4.57 -30.44 5.46
N ILE A 25 5.75 -31.04 5.67
CA ILE A 25 6.98 -30.73 4.93
C ILE A 25 6.83 -31.12 3.45
N ASN A 26 6.26 -32.29 3.16
CA ASN A 26 6.11 -32.79 1.81
C ASN A 26 5.12 -31.94 0.98
N MET A 27 4.03 -31.50 1.62
CA MET A 27 3.08 -30.56 1.02
C MET A 27 3.68 -29.15 0.81
N LEU A 28 4.60 -28.73 1.68
CA LEU A 28 5.38 -27.49 1.52
C LEU A 28 6.39 -27.58 0.35
N MET A 29 7.10 -28.71 0.22
CA MET A 29 8.04 -28.94 -0.88
C MET A 29 7.36 -29.02 -2.25
N GLN A 30 6.24 -29.74 -2.38
CA GLN A 30 5.46 -29.78 -3.63
C GLN A 30 4.92 -28.40 -4.05
N ARG A 31 4.81 -27.45 -3.12
CA ARG A 31 4.24 -26.11 -3.33
C ARG A 31 5.23 -25.04 -3.75
N CYS A 32 6.54 -25.27 -3.63
CA CYS A 32 7.52 -24.43 -4.32
C CYS A 32 7.25 -24.38 -5.85
N ASN A 33 6.46 -25.33 -6.38
CA ASN A 33 6.05 -25.38 -7.78
C ASN A 33 4.63 -24.86 -8.12
N LYS A 34 3.71 -24.60 -7.17
CA LYS A 34 2.33 -24.15 -7.51
C LYS A 34 1.74 -23.10 -6.55
N LYS A 35 1.16 -22.04 -7.14
CA LYS A 35 0.49 -20.90 -6.48
C LYS A 35 -0.80 -21.33 -5.76
N GLY A 36 -0.74 -21.66 -4.47
CA GLY A 36 -1.93 -21.97 -3.68
C GLY A 36 -1.75 -21.64 -2.20
N ASN A 37 -2.39 -20.56 -1.75
CA ASN A 37 -2.24 -19.98 -0.41
C ASN A 37 -3.08 -20.68 0.67
N CYS A 38 -4.29 -21.18 0.36
CA CYS A 38 -5.20 -21.77 1.37
C CYS A 38 -4.65 -23.02 2.05
N ILE A 39 -3.90 -23.84 1.33
CA ILE A 39 -3.42 -25.10 1.89
C ILE A 39 -2.12 -24.89 2.70
N SER A 40 -1.38 -23.78 2.53
CA SER A 40 -0.28 -23.42 3.43
C SER A 40 -0.76 -23.11 4.85
N ILE A 41 -1.96 -22.53 4.97
CA ILE A 41 -2.65 -22.40 6.26
C ILE A 41 -3.00 -23.77 6.83
N SER A 42 -3.62 -24.64 6.04
CA SER A 42 -3.98 -25.99 6.50
C SER A 42 -2.76 -26.75 7.01
N ILE A 43 -1.62 -26.62 6.33
CA ILE A 43 -0.34 -27.20 6.74
C ILE A 43 0.15 -26.61 8.06
N ILE A 44 0.14 -25.29 8.23
CA ILE A 44 0.58 -24.64 9.49
C ILE A 44 -0.38 -24.96 10.65
N LEU A 45 -1.68 -25.06 10.39
CA LEU A 45 -2.67 -25.52 11.37
C LEU A 45 -2.40 -26.97 11.77
N LEU A 46 -2.15 -27.86 10.81
CA LEU A 46 -1.78 -29.26 11.07
C LEU A 46 -0.46 -29.37 11.85
N LEU A 47 0.54 -28.55 11.52
CA LEU A 47 1.81 -28.42 12.24
C LEU A 47 1.58 -27.95 13.68
N SER A 48 0.76 -26.90 13.87
CA SER A 48 0.41 -26.36 15.19
C SER A 48 -0.31 -27.39 16.06
N VAL A 49 -1.29 -28.12 15.50
CA VAL A 49 -1.99 -29.21 16.19
C VAL A 49 -1.04 -30.37 16.52
N GLY A 50 -0.19 -30.77 15.56
CA GLY A 50 0.78 -31.85 15.73
C GLY A 50 1.81 -31.56 16.82
N ILE A 51 2.32 -30.33 16.87
CA ILE A 51 3.24 -29.85 17.91
C ILE A 51 2.55 -29.79 19.26
N THR A 52 1.35 -29.20 19.33
CA THR A 52 0.58 -29.11 20.58
C THR A 52 0.29 -30.50 21.15
N ALA A 53 -0.08 -31.46 20.30
CA ALA A 53 -0.32 -32.85 20.70
C ALA A 53 0.98 -33.54 21.15
N PHE A 54 2.07 -33.39 20.39
CA PHE A 54 3.39 -33.93 20.75
C PHE A 54 3.86 -33.41 22.11
N PHE A 55 3.75 -32.10 22.35
CA PHE A 55 4.16 -31.49 23.61
C PHE A 55 3.25 -31.82 24.79
N LYS A 56 1.92 -31.91 24.60
CA LYS A 56 0.98 -32.31 25.65
C LYS A 56 1.17 -33.76 26.09
N ILE A 57 1.53 -34.66 25.17
CA ILE A 57 1.75 -36.09 25.45
C ILE A 57 3.12 -36.36 26.08
N TYR A 58 4.14 -35.58 25.71
CA TYR A 58 5.54 -35.78 26.15
C TYR A 58 6.07 -34.76 27.16
N GLY A 59 5.31 -33.71 27.47
CA GLY A 59 5.66 -32.69 28.47
C GLY A 59 5.80 -33.24 29.89
N ASN A 60 5.09 -34.32 30.23
CA ASN A 60 5.08 -34.92 31.57
C ASN A 60 6.30 -35.80 31.93
N ASN A 61 7.32 -35.94 31.07
CA ASN A 61 8.54 -36.69 31.39
C ASN A 61 9.77 -35.79 31.28
N GLU A 62 10.37 -35.43 32.41
CA GLU A 62 11.41 -34.39 32.53
C GLU A 62 12.85 -34.91 32.41
N ASN A 63 13.10 -36.22 32.53
CA ASN A 63 14.43 -36.68 32.97
C ASN A 63 15.36 -37.27 31.89
N SER A 64 15.08 -37.10 30.60
CA SER A 64 15.94 -37.63 29.51
C SER A 64 16.48 -36.51 28.64
N LEU A 65 17.81 -36.32 28.70
CA LEU A 65 18.56 -35.30 27.96
C LEU A 65 18.38 -35.45 26.43
N THR A 66 18.27 -36.68 25.94
CA THR A 66 17.95 -37.01 24.54
C THR A 66 16.56 -36.49 24.13
N PHE A 67 15.58 -36.59 25.04
CA PHE A 67 14.21 -36.15 24.78
C PHE A 67 14.07 -34.63 24.72
N ILE A 68 14.83 -33.91 25.55
CA ILE A 68 14.88 -32.45 25.54
C ILE A 68 15.47 -31.95 24.21
N LYS A 69 16.55 -32.56 23.73
CA LYS A 69 17.17 -32.23 22.43
C LYS A 69 16.21 -32.46 21.26
N ILE A 70 15.45 -33.56 21.25
CA ILE A 70 14.44 -33.83 20.20
C ILE A 70 13.32 -32.77 20.22
N LYS A 71 12.83 -32.38 21.40
CA LYS A 71 11.80 -31.34 21.56
C LYS A 71 12.27 -29.99 21.01
N ILE A 72 13.49 -29.57 21.35
CA ILE A 72 14.09 -28.33 20.86
C ILE A 72 14.23 -28.38 19.33
N CYS A 73 14.79 -29.45 18.77
CA CYS A 73 14.97 -29.61 17.32
C CYS A 73 13.63 -29.56 16.55
N ALA A 74 12.61 -30.28 17.03
CA ALA A 74 11.29 -30.28 16.40
C ALA A 74 10.65 -28.88 16.41
N MET A 75 10.81 -28.15 17.52
CA MET A 75 10.27 -26.80 17.66
C MET A 75 10.99 -25.77 16.79
N LEU A 76 12.32 -25.84 16.73
CA LEU A 76 13.11 -24.97 15.84
C LEU A 76 12.79 -25.24 14.38
N LEU A 77 12.64 -26.51 13.99
CA LEU A 77 12.22 -26.88 12.65
C LEU A 77 10.84 -26.28 12.32
N ALA A 78 9.88 -26.40 13.23
CA ALA A 78 8.55 -25.84 13.04
C ALA A 78 8.54 -24.31 12.93
N SER A 79 9.30 -23.65 13.80
CA SER A 79 9.44 -22.19 13.82
C SER A 79 10.12 -21.69 12.55
N ALA A 80 11.12 -22.43 12.03
CA ALA A 80 11.76 -22.15 10.75
C ALA A 80 10.81 -22.30 9.56
N LEU A 81 9.92 -23.31 9.59
CA LEU A 81 8.89 -23.49 8.55
C LEU A 81 7.87 -22.34 8.56
N VAL A 82 7.44 -21.88 9.74
CA VAL A 82 6.55 -20.72 9.87
C VAL A 82 7.25 -19.47 9.32
N MET A 83 8.51 -19.23 9.69
CA MET A 83 9.31 -18.12 9.17
C MET A 83 9.49 -18.17 7.66
N PHE A 84 9.73 -19.36 7.08
CA PHE A 84 9.78 -19.55 5.64
C PHE A 84 8.45 -19.16 4.96
N CYS A 85 7.32 -19.48 5.58
CA CYS A 85 6.01 -19.10 5.05
C CYS A 85 5.75 -17.59 5.12
N ILE A 86 6.14 -16.93 6.23
CA ILE A 86 6.08 -15.47 6.36
C ILE A 86 6.97 -14.82 5.29
N ALA A 87 8.21 -15.27 5.15
CA ALA A 87 9.15 -14.75 4.15
C ALA A 87 8.60 -14.87 2.71
N ASN A 88 7.98 -16.00 2.37
CA ASN A 88 7.36 -16.18 1.05
C ASN A 88 6.17 -15.24 0.80
N LEU A 89 5.35 -14.94 1.82
CA LEU A 89 4.26 -13.97 1.71
C LEU A 89 4.79 -12.54 1.51
N VAL A 90 5.90 -12.20 2.16
CA VAL A 90 6.57 -10.89 2.07
C VAL A 90 7.23 -10.72 0.71
N LEU A 91 7.95 -11.73 0.22
CA LEU A 91 8.69 -11.72 -1.04
C LEU A 91 7.81 -11.99 -2.27
N ARG A 92 6.51 -12.19 -2.07
CA ARG A 92 5.58 -12.51 -3.15
C ARG A 92 5.62 -11.43 -4.24
N LYS A 93 5.98 -11.84 -5.46
CA LYS A 93 5.95 -10.97 -6.63
C LYS A 93 4.52 -10.51 -6.91
N LYS A 94 4.36 -9.21 -7.22
CA LYS A 94 3.08 -8.64 -7.62
C LYS A 94 2.53 -9.31 -8.87
N GLY A 95 1.21 -9.51 -8.91
CA GLY A 95 0.52 -9.93 -10.11
C GLY A 95 0.43 -8.83 -11.16
N LYS A 96 0.25 -9.18 -12.43
CA LYS A 96 0.07 -8.23 -13.55
C LYS A 96 -1.15 -7.30 -13.37
N CYS A 97 -2.20 -7.78 -12.71
CA CYS A 97 -3.39 -6.98 -12.38
C CYS A 97 -3.06 -5.87 -11.36
N HIS A 98 -2.24 -6.17 -10.34
CA HIS A 98 -1.79 -5.18 -9.35
C HIS A 98 -0.96 -4.05 -9.98
N SER A 99 -0.06 -4.37 -10.91
CA SER A 99 0.77 -3.33 -11.54
C SER A 99 -0.07 -2.36 -12.38
N LYS A 100 -1.02 -2.89 -13.15
CA LYS A 100 -1.92 -2.06 -13.97
C LYS A 100 -2.82 -1.15 -13.12
N PHE A 101 -3.43 -1.70 -12.06
CA PHE A 101 -4.26 -0.94 -11.12
C PHE A 101 -3.51 0.25 -10.52
N ARG A 102 -2.27 0.01 -10.08
CA ARG A 102 -1.41 1.05 -9.50
C ARG A 102 -1.06 2.14 -10.51
N GLU A 103 -0.72 1.78 -11.74
CA GLU A 103 -0.43 2.74 -12.81
C GLU A 103 -1.64 3.61 -13.13
N GLN A 104 -2.83 3.02 -13.18
CA GLN A 104 -4.08 3.73 -13.41
C GLN A 104 -4.39 4.74 -12.30
N ASN A 105 -4.37 4.31 -11.04
CA ASN A 105 -4.63 5.23 -9.92
C ASN A 105 -3.59 6.34 -9.82
N LYS A 106 -2.32 6.04 -10.12
CA LYS A 106 -1.27 7.05 -10.16
C LYS A 106 -1.59 8.13 -11.21
N LYS A 107 -2.08 7.73 -12.39
CA LYS A 107 -2.49 8.65 -13.45
C LYS A 107 -3.72 9.47 -13.08
N ILE A 108 -4.72 8.88 -12.42
CA ILE A 108 -5.89 9.61 -11.93
C ILE A 108 -5.47 10.65 -10.89
N TYR A 109 -4.60 10.25 -9.96
CA TYR A 109 -4.08 11.14 -8.93
C TYR A 109 -3.31 12.33 -9.51
N SER A 110 -2.41 12.10 -10.48
CA SER A 110 -1.66 13.18 -11.13
C SER A 110 -2.59 14.14 -11.88
N LEU A 111 -3.56 13.61 -12.63
CA LEU A 111 -4.55 14.44 -13.33
C LEU A 111 -5.36 15.31 -12.38
N ARG A 112 -5.76 14.78 -11.22
CA ARG A 112 -6.48 15.57 -10.20
C ARG A 112 -5.62 16.71 -9.66
N ILE A 113 -4.35 16.45 -9.35
CA ILE A 113 -3.43 17.51 -8.91
C ILE A 113 -3.29 18.59 -9.97
N ASP A 114 -3.08 18.21 -11.24
CA ASP A 114 -2.94 19.16 -12.34
C ASP A 114 -4.19 20.03 -12.51
N ILE A 115 -5.38 19.44 -12.42
CA ILE A 115 -6.67 20.15 -12.48
C ILE A 115 -6.79 21.13 -11.31
N THR A 116 -6.55 20.68 -10.08
CA THR A 116 -6.65 21.53 -8.89
C THR A 116 -5.64 22.68 -8.94
N ASN A 117 -4.42 22.43 -9.42
CA ASN A 117 -3.42 23.50 -9.60
C ASN A 117 -3.88 24.52 -10.64
N LEU A 118 -4.45 24.08 -11.77
CA LEU A 118 -5.04 24.98 -12.77
C LEU A 118 -6.23 25.78 -12.21
N GLU A 119 -7.07 25.18 -11.35
CA GLU A 119 -8.16 25.89 -10.67
C GLU A 119 -7.64 26.96 -9.73
N ILE A 120 -6.62 26.64 -8.92
CA ILE A 120 -5.96 27.63 -8.05
C ILE A 120 -5.40 28.77 -8.89
N GLN A 121 -4.71 28.46 -9.99
CA GLN A 121 -4.13 29.48 -10.87
C GLN A 121 -5.20 30.39 -11.49
N LEU A 122 -6.27 29.80 -12.02
CA LEU A 122 -7.39 30.55 -12.62
C LEU A 122 -8.10 31.43 -11.59
N ASN A 123 -8.29 30.95 -10.36
CA ASN A 123 -8.91 31.72 -9.29
C ASN A 123 -8.03 32.88 -8.82
N ILE A 124 -6.71 32.68 -8.73
CA ILE A 124 -5.77 33.76 -8.42
C ILE A 124 -5.83 34.82 -9.53
N MET A 125 -5.75 34.40 -10.80
CA MET A 125 -5.88 35.33 -11.94
C MET A 125 -7.19 36.11 -11.90
N LYS A 126 -8.32 35.44 -11.68
CA LYS A 126 -9.64 36.07 -11.57
C LYS A 126 -9.64 37.17 -10.53
N ARG A 127 -9.14 36.85 -9.33
CA ARG A 127 -9.05 37.81 -8.23
C ARG A 127 -8.17 39.02 -8.58
N GLU A 128 -6.98 38.80 -9.15
CA GLU A 128 -6.08 39.91 -9.52
C GLU A 128 -6.69 40.83 -10.59
N ILE A 129 -7.42 40.26 -11.56
CA ILE A 129 -8.07 41.03 -12.63
C ILE A 129 -9.28 41.80 -12.11
N GLU A 130 -10.12 41.18 -11.28
CA GLU A 130 -11.24 41.85 -10.61
C GLU A 130 -10.75 43.00 -9.72
N TRP A 131 -9.63 42.78 -9.03
CA TRP A 131 -9.00 43.80 -8.20
C TRP A 131 -8.46 44.97 -9.04
N TYR A 132 -7.85 44.67 -10.19
CA TYR A 132 -7.41 45.69 -11.15
C TYR A 132 -8.58 46.49 -11.74
N PHE A 133 -9.65 45.84 -12.19
CA PHE A 133 -10.80 46.51 -12.82
C PHE A 133 -11.76 47.23 -11.86
N SER A 134 -11.60 47.04 -10.55
CA SER A 134 -12.34 47.77 -9.52
C SER A 134 -11.64 49.07 -9.10
N ASP A 135 -10.56 49.46 -9.77
CA ASP A 135 -9.71 50.63 -9.47
C ASP A 135 -9.14 50.62 -8.04
N LEU A 136 -9.16 49.47 -7.39
CA LEU A 136 -8.60 49.23 -6.06
C LEU A 136 -7.10 48.91 -6.11
N CYS A 137 -6.53 48.79 -7.31
CA CYS A 137 -5.11 48.61 -7.55
C CYS A 137 -4.55 49.83 -8.32
N SER A 138 -3.41 50.36 -7.87
CA SER A 138 -2.73 51.51 -8.50
C SER A 138 -1.83 51.13 -9.67
N ASP A 139 -1.80 49.85 -10.06
CA ASP A 139 -0.95 49.37 -11.14
C ASP A 139 -1.44 49.86 -12.51
N THR A 140 -0.51 50.09 -13.44
CA THR A 140 -0.83 50.51 -14.82
C THR A 140 -1.11 49.35 -15.77
N LYS A 141 -1.07 48.11 -15.25
CA LYS A 141 -1.28 46.88 -16.01
C LYS A 141 -1.75 45.77 -15.06
N ILE A 142 -2.44 44.77 -15.60
CA ILE A 142 -2.78 43.57 -14.85
C ILE A 142 -1.50 42.76 -14.62
N CYS A 143 -1.13 42.56 -13.36
CA CYS A 143 0.02 41.74 -12.96
C CYS A 143 -0.47 40.37 -12.49
N ILE A 144 0.05 39.30 -13.10
CA ILE A 144 -0.20 37.93 -12.66
C ILE A 144 1.16 37.29 -12.40
N ASP A 145 1.50 37.13 -11.13
CA ASP A 145 2.68 36.39 -10.69
C ASP A 145 2.23 35.32 -9.68
N ILE A 146 2.09 34.08 -10.16
CA ILE A 146 1.67 32.96 -9.33
C ILE A 146 2.91 32.21 -8.90
N LYS A 147 3.31 32.41 -7.64
CA LYS A 147 4.44 31.68 -7.06
C LYS A 147 4.13 30.18 -6.97
N GLN A 148 5.13 29.37 -7.28
CA GLN A 148 5.06 27.91 -7.21
C GLN A 148 4.64 27.40 -5.81
N GLU A 149 4.98 28.15 -4.75
CA GLU A 149 4.66 27.84 -3.35
C GLU A 149 3.15 27.80 -3.07
N TYR A 150 2.32 28.45 -3.89
CA TYR A 150 0.85 28.44 -3.75
C TYR A 150 0.20 27.25 -4.45
N LEU A 151 0.97 26.44 -5.17
CA LEU A 151 0.48 25.27 -5.89
C LEU A 151 0.72 24.00 -5.09
N LEU A 152 -0.13 23.00 -5.31
CA LEU A 152 0.09 21.68 -4.74
C LEU A 152 1.36 21.07 -5.35
N PRO A 153 2.22 20.45 -4.53
CA PRO A 153 3.43 19.82 -5.02
C PRO A 153 3.08 18.68 -5.97
N THR A 154 3.58 18.78 -7.20
CA THR A 154 3.43 17.76 -8.25
C THR A 154 4.06 16.42 -7.86
N ASP A 155 5.04 16.45 -6.94
CA ASP A 155 5.78 15.27 -6.48
C ASP A 155 5.22 14.63 -5.19
N LYS A 156 3.97 14.95 -4.78
CA LYS A 156 3.40 14.34 -3.59
C LYS A 156 3.34 12.82 -3.73
N ALA A 157 3.99 12.10 -2.83
CA ALA A 157 4.13 10.65 -2.90
C ALA A 157 2.76 9.97 -2.96
N TYR A 158 2.53 9.22 -4.04
CA TYR A 158 1.33 8.39 -4.19
C TYR A 158 1.43 7.17 -3.28
N TYR A 159 0.72 7.21 -2.15
CA TYR A 159 0.57 6.09 -1.23
C TYR A 159 -0.63 5.23 -1.65
N ASP A 160 -0.33 4.08 -2.26
CA ASP A 160 -1.33 3.07 -2.58
C ASP A 160 -1.50 2.09 -1.41
N ILE A 161 -2.65 1.43 -1.34
CA ILE A 161 -2.96 0.32 -0.43
C ILE A 161 -1.90 -0.79 -0.54
N ASP A 162 -1.33 -1.00 -1.73
CA ASP A 162 -0.22 -1.94 -1.92
C ASP A 162 1.06 -1.51 -1.18
N PHE A 163 1.37 -0.22 -1.14
CA PHE A 163 2.53 0.28 -0.41
C PHE A 163 2.35 0.09 1.10
N LEU A 164 1.16 0.40 1.62
CA LEU A 164 0.79 0.14 3.01
C LEU A 164 0.90 -1.36 3.34
N CYS A 165 0.37 -2.23 2.47
CA CYS A 165 0.46 -3.69 2.62
C CYS A 165 1.92 -4.17 2.69
N LYS A 166 2.80 -3.66 1.83
CA LYS A 166 4.23 -3.99 1.86
C LYS A 166 4.91 -3.58 3.15
N ILE A 167 4.65 -2.36 3.63
CA ILE A 167 5.21 -1.88 4.88
C ILE A 167 4.73 -2.75 6.04
N THR A 168 3.42 -3.01 6.13
CA THR A 168 2.85 -3.84 7.18
C THR A 168 3.49 -5.24 7.18
N LYS A 169 3.60 -5.89 6.02
CA LYS A 169 4.28 -7.19 5.90
C LYS A 169 5.74 -7.14 6.32
N PHE A 170 6.46 -6.09 5.96
CA PHE A 170 7.86 -5.92 6.32
C PHE A 170 8.05 -5.74 7.84
N ILE A 171 7.20 -4.93 8.48
CA ILE A 171 7.20 -4.75 9.93
C ILE A 171 6.91 -6.08 10.63
N ILE A 172 5.86 -6.79 10.21
CA ILE A 172 5.51 -8.10 10.79
C ILE A 172 6.66 -9.10 10.62
N PHE A 173 7.30 -9.13 9.45
CA PHE A 173 8.46 -9.98 9.21
C PHE A 173 9.62 -9.64 10.16
N GLY A 174 9.92 -8.35 10.37
CA GLY A 174 10.95 -7.93 11.31
C GLY A 174 10.67 -8.42 12.73
N ILE A 175 9.43 -8.26 13.21
CA ILE A 175 9.01 -8.76 14.53
C ILE A 175 9.12 -10.29 14.60
N ALA A 176 8.63 -11.00 13.59
CA ALA A 176 8.70 -12.46 13.53
C ALA A 176 10.15 -12.96 13.53
N LEU A 177 11.03 -12.30 12.78
CA LEU A 177 12.45 -12.62 12.74
C LEU A 177 13.11 -12.44 14.11
N LEU A 178 12.81 -11.35 14.82
CA LEU A 178 13.33 -11.12 16.18
C LEU A 178 12.88 -12.22 17.14
N ILE A 179 11.61 -12.62 17.10
CA ILE A 179 11.07 -13.70 17.94
C ILE A 179 11.74 -15.03 17.60
N PHE A 180 11.89 -15.34 16.31
CA PHE A 180 12.53 -16.58 15.86
C PHE A 180 14.00 -16.66 16.28
N LEU A 181 14.75 -15.56 16.12
CA LEU A 181 16.15 -15.48 16.55
C LEU A 181 16.26 -15.60 18.06
N TYR A 182 15.44 -14.87 18.83
CA TYR A 182 15.41 -14.99 20.27
C TYR A 182 15.13 -16.42 20.71
N GLN A 183 14.10 -17.06 20.14
CA GLN A 183 13.74 -18.45 20.44
C GLN A 183 14.89 -19.40 20.11
N SER A 184 15.58 -19.19 18.99
CA SER A 184 16.73 -20.00 18.56
C SER A 184 17.91 -19.87 19.53
N PHE A 185 18.29 -18.65 19.90
CA PHE A 185 19.39 -18.40 20.83
C PHE A 185 19.07 -18.90 22.23
N TYR A 186 17.87 -18.57 22.76
CA TYR A 186 17.44 -18.97 24.09
C TYR A 186 17.40 -20.50 24.24
N SER A 187 16.83 -21.20 23.25
CA SER A 187 16.76 -22.67 23.26
C SER A 187 18.15 -23.31 23.14
N SER A 188 19.08 -22.68 22.42
CA SER A 188 20.46 -23.19 22.27
C SER A 188 21.30 -23.03 23.54
N LEU A 189 21.09 -21.95 24.30
CA LEU A 189 21.92 -21.62 25.47
C LEU A 189 21.45 -22.32 26.74
N ASN A 190 20.14 -22.42 26.95
CA ASN A 190 19.62 -22.91 28.22
C ASN A 190 19.40 -24.43 28.25
N GLU A 191 19.46 -25.13 27.10
CA GLU A 191 19.13 -26.56 26.93
C GLU A 191 17.89 -27.01 27.74
N LYS A 192 16.95 -26.10 27.96
CA LYS A 192 15.72 -26.28 28.70
C LYS A 192 14.57 -25.95 27.77
N PHE A 193 13.46 -26.64 27.98
CA PHE A 193 12.24 -26.41 27.22
C PHE A 193 11.11 -26.12 28.20
N GLY A 194 10.58 -24.90 28.16
CA GLY A 194 9.53 -24.42 29.05
C GLY A 194 8.31 -23.86 28.30
N SER A 195 7.45 -23.18 29.06
CA SER A 195 6.26 -22.51 28.54
C SER A 195 6.60 -21.32 27.63
N THR A 196 7.75 -20.70 27.84
CA THR A 196 8.21 -19.52 27.09
C THR A 196 8.49 -19.83 25.62
N GLU A 197 9.15 -20.94 25.30
CA GLU A 197 9.43 -21.35 23.92
C GLU A 197 8.15 -21.71 23.17
N LEU A 198 7.21 -22.35 23.86
CA LEU A 198 5.89 -22.67 23.31
C LEU A 198 5.10 -21.39 22.99
N PHE A 199 5.14 -20.40 23.89
CA PHE A 199 4.53 -19.09 23.69
C PHE A 199 5.10 -18.34 22.49
N MET A 200 6.44 -18.35 22.30
CA MET A 200 7.09 -17.72 21.15
C MET A 200 6.68 -18.34 19.83
N TYR A 201 6.57 -19.67 19.78
CA TYR A 201 6.05 -20.36 18.59
C TYR A 201 4.60 -19.98 18.27
N TYR A 202 3.70 -19.95 19.27
CA TYR A 202 2.32 -19.51 19.02
C TYR A 202 2.24 -18.04 18.59
N THR A 203 3.18 -17.21 19.06
CA THR A 203 3.31 -15.83 18.59
C THR A 203 3.73 -15.79 17.12
N LEU A 204 4.71 -16.60 16.69
CA LEU A 204 5.10 -16.73 15.27
C LEU A 204 3.94 -17.20 14.40
N VAL A 205 3.17 -18.20 14.86
CA VAL A 205 1.99 -18.70 14.16
C VAL A 205 0.94 -17.61 14.01
N SER A 206 0.69 -16.82 15.06
CA SER A 206 -0.24 -15.68 15.01
C SER A 206 0.21 -14.60 14.03
N LEU A 207 1.50 -14.26 14.01
CA LEU A 207 2.07 -13.30 13.07
C LEU A 207 1.96 -13.79 11.62
N PHE A 208 2.13 -15.09 11.39
CA PHE A 208 1.87 -15.68 10.08
C PHE A 208 0.41 -15.50 9.64
N PHE A 209 -0.56 -15.81 10.50
CA PHE A 209 -1.97 -15.63 10.17
C PHE A 209 -2.32 -14.18 9.89
N PHE A 210 -1.79 -13.25 10.68
CA PHE A 210 -2.00 -11.82 10.47
C PHE A 210 -1.42 -11.37 9.12
N THR A 211 -0.18 -11.77 8.80
CA THR A 211 0.46 -11.49 7.50
C THR A 211 -0.36 -12.05 6.33
N PHE A 212 -0.92 -13.24 6.51
CA PHE A 212 -1.76 -13.89 5.50
C PHE A 212 -3.07 -13.13 5.26
N ILE A 213 -3.76 -12.72 6.33
CA ILE A 213 -5.01 -11.95 6.22
C ILE A 213 -4.73 -10.64 5.50
N VAL A 214 -3.67 -9.92 5.87
CA VAL A 214 -3.26 -8.68 5.20
C VAL A 214 -2.99 -8.90 3.70
N ASP A 215 -2.28 -9.99 3.34
CA ASP A 215 -2.04 -10.36 1.94
C ASP A 215 -3.35 -10.61 1.17
N GLN A 216 -4.25 -11.44 1.71
CA GLN A 216 -5.50 -11.80 1.04
C GLN A 216 -6.47 -10.63 0.93
N SER A 217 -6.64 -9.83 1.99
CA SER A 217 -7.50 -8.65 1.96
C SER A 217 -7.06 -7.67 0.88
N THR A 218 -5.74 -7.50 0.70
CA THR A 218 -5.19 -6.64 -0.37
C THR A 218 -5.50 -7.21 -1.76
N VAL A 219 -5.33 -8.52 -1.95
CA VAL A 219 -5.65 -9.19 -3.22
C VAL A 219 -7.14 -9.13 -3.52
N TYR A 220 -8.00 -9.34 -2.52
CA TYR A 220 -9.44 -9.30 -2.66
C TYR A 220 -9.91 -7.89 -3.03
N TYR A 221 -9.49 -6.89 -2.27
CA TYR A 221 -9.80 -5.48 -2.54
C TYR A 221 -9.41 -5.10 -3.98
N ILE A 222 -8.21 -5.46 -4.42
CA ILE A 222 -7.77 -5.13 -5.78
C ILE A 222 -8.59 -5.89 -6.81
N LYS A 223 -8.90 -7.17 -6.61
CA LYS A 223 -9.71 -7.94 -7.57
C LYS A 223 -11.15 -7.42 -7.69
N GLU A 224 -11.75 -7.06 -6.57
CA GLU A 224 -13.13 -6.55 -6.50
C GLU A 224 -13.24 -5.16 -7.13
N ASN A 225 -12.28 -4.28 -6.87
CA ASN A 225 -12.27 -2.94 -7.46
C ASN A 225 -11.73 -2.92 -8.90
N TYR A 226 -10.85 -3.85 -9.30
CA TYR A 226 -10.26 -3.85 -10.64
C TYR A 226 -11.27 -4.15 -11.77
N LYS A 227 -12.23 -5.06 -11.55
CA LYS A 227 -13.25 -5.41 -12.56
C LYS A 227 -14.17 -4.25 -12.96
N PRO A 228 -14.76 -3.46 -12.04
CA PRO A 228 -15.53 -2.27 -12.41
C PRO A 228 -14.67 -1.13 -12.98
N ILE A 229 -13.36 -1.17 -12.77
CA ILE A 229 -12.42 -0.11 -13.16
C ILE A 229 -11.94 -0.18 -14.62
N GLU A 230 -11.85 -1.36 -15.25
CA GLU A 230 -11.45 -1.43 -16.67
C GLU A 230 -12.42 -0.69 -17.61
N GLU A 231 -13.70 -0.59 -17.25
CA GLU A 231 -14.73 0.15 -17.99
C GLU A 231 -14.96 1.57 -17.41
N GLY A 232 -15.03 1.72 -16.08
CA GLY A 232 -15.29 2.99 -15.40
C GLY A 232 -14.13 4.00 -15.42
N ASP A 233 -12.88 3.54 -15.25
CA ASP A 233 -11.73 4.45 -15.15
C ASP A 233 -11.22 4.96 -16.50
N LYS A 234 -11.47 4.24 -17.61
CA LYS A 234 -11.29 4.85 -18.94
C LYS A 234 -12.16 6.10 -19.04
N ASN A 235 -13.40 6.02 -18.55
CA ASN A 235 -14.28 7.18 -18.48
C ASN A 235 -13.73 8.26 -17.53
N ILE A 236 -13.30 7.91 -16.32
CA ILE A 236 -12.75 8.90 -15.37
C ILE A 236 -11.49 9.58 -15.91
N ILE A 237 -10.53 8.83 -16.47
CA ILE A 237 -9.32 9.39 -17.06
C ILE A 237 -9.68 10.27 -18.25
N ASN A 238 -10.62 9.85 -19.11
CA ASN A 238 -11.07 10.66 -20.25
C ASN A 238 -11.76 11.94 -19.78
N THR A 239 -12.65 11.86 -18.78
CA THR A 239 -13.34 13.02 -18.19
C THR A 239 -12.34 14.00 -17.59
N LEU A 240 -11.42 13.53 -16.74
CA LEU A 240 -10.38 14.37 -16.14
C LEU A 240 -9.45 14.97 -17.21
N SER A 241 -9.09 14.19 -18.24
CA SER A 241 -8.26 14.70 -19.35
C SER A 241 -8.98 15.77 -20.17
N ALA A 242 -10.30 15.60 -20.40
CA ALA A 242 -11.13 16.58 -21.10
C ALA A 242 -11.33 17.85 -20.27
N GLU A 243 -11.55 17.70 -18.96
CA GLU A 243 -11.64 18.80 -18.00
C GLU A 243 -10.33 19.59 -17.96
N LEU A 244 -9.20 18.90 -17.79
CA LEU A 244 -7.86 19.49 -17.82
C LEU A 244 -7.62 20.27 -19.11
N LYS A 245 -7.96 19.69 -20.27
CA LYS A 245 -7.84 20.35 -21.57
C LYS A 245 -8.70 21.61 -21.66
N THR A 246 -9.90 21.58 -21.10
CA THR A 246 -10.83 22.71 -21.11
C THR A 246 -10.34 23.84 -20.22
N LYS A 247 -9.94 23.54 -18.98
CA LYS A 247 -9.38 24.52 -18.04
C LYS A 247 -8.06 25.10 -18.55
N LYS A 248 -7.19 24.28 -19.11
CA LYS A 248 -5.93 24.76 -19.74
C LYS A 248 -6.20 25.68 -20.92
N LYS A 249 -7.19 25.37 -21.76
CA LYS A 249 -7.59 26.26 -22.86
C LYS A 249 -8.12 27.60 -22.33
N LEU A 250 -8.93 27.59 -21.27
CA LEU A 250 -9.40 28.83 -20.61
C LEU A 250 -8.22 29.65 -20.07
N TYR A 251 -7.29 29.00 -19.38
CA TYR A 251 -6.07 29.63 -18.85
C TYR A 251 -5.23 30.28 -19.95
N ASP A 252 -4.95 29.55 -21.04
CA ASP A 252 -4.14 30.05 -22.16
C ASP A 252 -4.81 31.23 -22.88
N ILE A 253 -6.14 31.17 -23.07
CA ILE A 253 -6.91 32.27 -23.68
C ILE A 253 -6.89 33.50 -22.76
N LEU A 254 -7.11 33.30 -21.46
CA LEU A 254 -7.13 34.39 -20.48
C LEU A 254 -5.77 35.10 -20.43
N LEU A 255 -4.66 34.37 -20.36
CA LEU A 255 -3.31 34.95 -20.42
C LEU A 255 -3.06 35.75 -21.71
N LYS A 256 -3.52 35.22 -22.85
CA LYS A 256 -3.37 35.90 -24.15
C LYS A 256 -4.13 37.21 -24.18
N ASP A 257 -5.37 37.23 -23.69
CA ASP A 257 -6.22 38.42 -23.71
C ASP A 257 -5.75 39.46 -22.67
N ILE A 258 -5.23 39.04 -21.52
CA ILE A 258 -4.59 39.94 -20.55
C ILE A 258 -3.32 40.55 -21.13
N SER A 259 -2.47 39.75 -21.79
CA SER A 259 -1.27 40.26 -22.46
C SER A 259 -1.64 41.30 -23.53
N LYS A 260 -2.71 41.03 -24.31
CA LYS A 260 -3.24 41.97 -25.29
C LYS A 260 -3.76 43.25 -24.63
N TYR A 261 -4.55 43.13 -23.58
CA TYR A 261 -5.06 44.27 -22.82
C TYR A 261 -3.92 45.13 -22.28
N ASN A 262 -2.93 44.53 -21.61
CA ASN A 262 -1.77 45.24 -21.06
C ASN A 262 -0.96 45.97 -22.15
N ARG A 263 -0.80 45.38 -23.35
CA ARG A 263 -0.13 46.05 -24.48
C ARG A 263 -0.89 47.27 -24.98
N ILE A 264 -2.22 47.25 -24.91
CA ILE A 264 -3.09 48.37 -25.29
C ILE A 264 -3.05 49.43 -24.18
N ALA A 265 -3.19 49.04 -22.91
CA ALA A 265 -3.23 49.93 -21.75
C ALA A 265 -1.94 50.75 -21.53
N VAL A 266 -0.77 50.16 -21.77
CA VAL A 266 0.55 50.82 -21.55
C VAL A 266 0.86 51.84 -22.67
N LYS A 267 0.20 51.74 -23.81
CA LYS A 267 0.40 52.63 -24.95
C LYS A 267 -0.36 53.95 -24.66
N LYS A 268 0.34 55.07 -24.43
CA LYS A 268 -0.26 56.42 -24.35
C LYS A 268 -0.86 56.85 -25.71
N TRP A 269 -2.16 56.67 -25.93
CA TRP A 269 -2.84 57.14 -27.15
C TRP A 269 -4.18 57.83 -26.84
N GLN A 270 -4.32 59.06 -27.32
CA GLN A 270 -5.35 60.05 -26.97
C GLN A 270 -6.63 59.99 -27.84
N ASN A 271 -6.97 58.86 -28.47
CA ASN A 271 -8.02 58.82 -29.51
C ASN A 271 -9.18 57.85 -29.18
N VAL A 272 -10.42 58.21 -29.54
CA VAL A 272 -11.67 57.50 -29.16
C VAL A 272 -11.68 56.01 -29.57
N ASN A 273 -11.10 55.68 -30.73
CA ASN A 273 -10.97 54.30 -31.20
C ASN A 273 -10.13 53.41 -30.27
N HIS A 274 -9.20 54.01 -29.52
CA HIS A 274 -8.35 53.31 -28.56
C HIS A 274 -9.14 52.89 -27.31
N LEU A 275 -9.95 53.80 -26.77
CA LEU A 275 -10.84 53.53 -25.62
C LEU A 275 -11.80 52.39 -25.94
N ARG A 276 -12.44 52.44 -27.11
CA ARG A 276 -13.34 51.37 -27.57
C ARG A 276 -12.64 50.01 -27.70
N THR A 277 -11.40 49.99 -28.19
CA THR A 277 -10.61 48.75 -28.29
C THR A 277 -10.19 48.22 -26.91
N LEU A 278 -9.98 49.11 -25.94
CA LEU A 278 -9.66 48.75 -24.55
C LEU A 278 -10.87 48.16 -23.84
N GLU A 279 -12.05 48.77 -24.01
CA GLU A 279 -13.34 48.27 -23.52
C GLU A 279 -13.68 46.91 -24.13
N ASP A 280 -13.57 46.75 -25.46
CA ASP A 280 -13.77 45.46 -26.12
C ASP A 280 -12.83 44.36 -25.59
N SER A 281 -11.62 44.72 -25.19
CA SER A 281 -10.64 43.78 -24.61
C SER A 281 -10.95 43.47 -23.15
N ARG A 282 -11.43 44.45 -22.38
CA ARG A 282 -11.91 44.28 -21.00
C ARG A 282 -13.12 43.33 -20.97
N ASP A 283 -14.10 43.56 -21.83
CA ASP A 283 -15.32 42.75 -21.90
C ASP A 283 -15.00 41.31 -22.29
N LYS A 284 -14.02 41.08 -23.17
CA LYS A 284 -13.54 39.73 -23.49
C LYS A 284 -12.94 39.03 -22.27
N ILE A 285 -12.13 39.74 -21.48
CA ILE A 285 -11.54 39.20 -20.26
C ILE A 285 -12.64 38.87 -19.24
N LEU A 286 -13.58 39.79 -18.98
CA LEU A 286 -14.70 39.58 -18.06
C LEU A 286 -15.57 38.37 -18.49
N ASN A 287 -15.89 38.26 -19.78
CA ASN A 287 -16.63 37.11 -20.32
C ASN A 287 -15.91 35.76 -20.14
N ILE A 288 -14.58 35.75 -20.03
CA ILE A 288 -13.80 34.55 -19.71
C ILE A 288 -13.82 34.29 -18.21
N LEU A 289 -13.72 35.34 -17.38
CA LEU A 289 -13.78 35.23 -15.92
C LEU A 289 -15.11 34.69 -15.40
N ASP A 290 -16.23 35.02 -16.05
CA ASP A 290 -17.56 34.47 -15.73
C ASP A 290 -17.66 32.95 -15.95
N ARG A 291 -16.71 32.36 -16.71
CA ARG A 291 -16.65 30.93 -17.01
C ARG A 291 -15.70 30.16 -16.09
N ILE A 292 -15.04 30.86 -15.16
CA ILE A 292 -14.16 30.33 -14.11
C ILE A 292 -14.96 30.25 -12.82
#